data_AF-A0A925J380-F1
#
_entry.id   AF-A0A925J380-F1
#
_cell.length_a   1.000
_cell.length_b   1.000
_cell.length_c   1.000
_cell.angle_alpha   90.00
_cell.angle_beta   90.00
_cell.angle_gamma   90.00
#
_symmetry.space_group_name_H-M   'P 1'
#
loop_
_entity.id
_entity.type
_entity.pdbx_description
1 polymer ?
#
loop_
_entity_poly.entity_id
_entity_poly.type
_entity_poly.pdbx_seq_one_letter_code
_entity_poly.pdbx_strand_id
1 'polypeptide(L)' 'MLTKQNATQFITAEVARYGKVTPVGMQIYRESKMKFSDFAKATRRGLELYEAYQSR' A
#
# COMPACT_ATOMS: atom_id res chain seq x y z
N MET A 1 7.20 16.17 5.87
CA MET A 1 5.90 15.63 6.34
C MET A 1 5.42 14.59 5.36
N LEU A 2 5.12 13.36 5.80
CA LEU A 2 4.45 12.38 4.95
C LEU A 2 3.01 12.87 4.72
N THR A 3 2.67 13.28 3.50
CA THR A 3 1.29 13.62 3.15
C THR A 3 0.48 12.33 2.95
N LYS A 4 -0.84 12.39 3.16
CA LYS A 4 -1.72 11.22 3.01
C LYS A 4 -1.64 10.60 1.61
N GLN A 5 -1.51 11.42 0.57
CA GLN A 5 -1.31 10.94 -0.81
C GLN A 5 -0.02 10.13 -0.95
N ASN A 6 1.08 10.60 -0.36
CA ASN A 6 2.35 9.88 -0.42
C ASN A 6 2.27 8.55 0.34
N ALA A 7 1.56 8.51 1.48
CA ALA A 7 1.35 7.29 2.24
C ALA A 7 0.62 6.20 1.42
N THR A 8 -0.45 6.57 0.71
CA THR A 8 -1.22 5.64 -0.14
C THR A 8 -0.37 5.06 -1.27
N GLN A 9 0.45 5.90 -1.92
CA GLN A 9 1.35 5.47 -2.98
C GLN A 9 2.45 4.53 -2.46
N PHE A 10 3.05 4.84 -1.31
CA PHE A 10 4.04 3.97 -0.68
C PHE A 10 3.49 2.59 -0.34
N ILE A 11 2.31 2.55 0.30
CA ILE A 11 1.66 1.28 0.66
C ILE A 11 1.32 0.47 -0.60
N THR A 12 0.83 1.13 -1.65
CA THR A 12 0.54 0.48 -2.94
C THR A 12 1.79 -0.15 -3.55
N ALA A 13 2.90 0.59 -3.58
CA ALA A 13 4.17 0.13 -4.16
C ALA A 13 4.80 -1.02 -3.35
N GLU A 14 4.75 -0.95 -2.03
CA GLU A 14 5.20 -2.03 -1.13
C GLU A 14 4.41 -3.31 -1.38
N VAL A 15 3.08 -3.22 -1.39
CA VAL A 15 2.23 -4.40 -1.63
C VAL A 15 2.42 -4.94 -3.05
N ALA A 16 2.57 -4.07 -4.06
CA ALA A 16 2.86 -4.49 -5.43
C ALA A 16 4.19 -5.25 -5.57
N ARG A 17 5.17 -4.96 -4.70
CA ARG A 17 6.47 -5.63 -4.70
C ARG A 17 6.46 -6.96 -3.98
N TYR A 18 5.76 -7.05 -2.85
CA TYR A 18 5.84 -8.20 -1.94
C TYR A 18 4.58 -9.09 -1.93
N GLY A 19 3.50 -8.69 -2.60
CA GLY A 19 2.23 -9.43 -2.65
C GLY A 19 1.49 -9.46 -1.31
N LYS A 20 1.89 -8.62 -0.34
CA LYS A 20 1.29 -8.55 0.99
C LYS A 20 1.56 -7.21 1.65
N VAL A 21 0.76 -6.89 2.68
CA VAL A 21 1.02 -5.73 3.54
C VAL A 21 2.32 -5.96 4.33
N THR A 22 3.29 -5.06 4.16
CA THR A 22 4.56 -5.12 4.88
C THR A 22 4.47 -4.44 6.25
N PRO A 23 5.37 -4.76 7.21
CA PRO A 23 5.46 -4.02 8.47
C PRO A 23 5.66 -2.51 8.25
N VAL A 24 6.43 -2.13 7.23
CA VAL A 24 6.64 -0.73 6.82
C VAL A 24 5.33 -0.10 6.35
N GLY A 25 4.57 -0.79 5.50
CA GLY A 25 3.25 -0.33 5.06
C GLY A 25 2.27 -0.13 6.23
N MET A 26 2.30 -1.01 7.23
CA MET A 26 1.49 -0.84 8.45
C MET A 26 1.95 0.32 9.32
N GLN A 27 3.26 0.57 9.42
CA GLN A 27 3.78 1.72 10.14
C GLN A 27 3.31 3.02 9.47
N ILE A 28 3.44 3.11 8.14
CA ILE A 28 2.97 4.26 7.35
C ILE A 28 1.46 4.49 7.55
N TYR A 29 0.65 3.42 7.53
CA TYR A 29 -0.78 3.52 7.82
C TYR A 29 -1.07 4.16 9.19
N ARG A 30 -0.37 3.71 10.24
CA ARG A 30 -0.54 4.22 11.60
C ARG A 30 -0.08 5.67 11.74
N GLU A 31 1.09 6.01 11.22
CA GLU A 31 1.70 7.34 11.34
C GLU A 31 0.96 8.40 10.53
N SER A 32 0.46 8.04 9.34
CA SER A 32 -0.28 8.97 8.47
C SER A 32 -1.72 9.24 8.93
N LYS A 33 -2.19 8.55 9.99
CA LYS A 33 -3.58 8.57 10.46
C LYS A 33 -4.57 8.41 9.29
N MET A 34 -4.25 7.48 8.39
CA MET A 34 -5.01 7.21 7.18
C MET A 34 -6.33 6.52 7.55
N LYS A 35 -7.40 6.79 6.79
CA LYS A 35 -8.65 6.05 6.95
C LYS A 35 -8.45 4.62 6.48
N PHE A 36 -9.08 3.66 7.16
CA PHE A 36 -9.05 2.26 6.76
C PHE A 36 -9.48 2.04 5.30
N SER A 37 -10.46 2.83 4.81
CA SER A 37 -10.91 2.77 3.42
C SER A 37 -9.81 3.10 2.40
N ASP A 38 -8.95 4.07 2.71
CA ASP A 38 -7.86 4.48 1.82
C ASP A 38 -6.73 3.46 1.85
N PHE A 39 -6.46 2.89 3.03
CA PHE A 39 -5.53 1.78 3.22
C PHE A 39 -5.96 0.55 2.43
N ALA A 40 -7.22 0.12 2.58
CA ALA A 40 -7.76 -1.03 1.86
C ALA A 40 -7.70 -0.85 0.34
N LYS A 41 -7.98 0.37 -0.16
CA LYS A 41 -7.81 0.70 -1.58
C LYS A 41 -6.36 0.60 -2.05
N ALA A 42 -5.41 1.14 -1.27
CA ALA A 42 -3.98 1.04 -1.58
C ALA A 42 -3.50 -0.41 -1.62
N THR A 43 -3.87 -1.20 -0.62
CA THR A 43 -3.51 -2.62 -0.54
C THR A 43 -4.10 -3.41 -1.70
N ARG A 44 -5.40 -3.24 -2.00
CA ARG A 44 -6.03 -3.91 -3.14
C ARG A 44 -5.35 -3.54 -4.45
N ARG A 45 -5.06 -2.26 -4.68
CA ARG A 45 -4.36 -1.80 -5.89
C ARG A 45 -2.96 -2.40 -6.00
N GLY A 46 -2.26 -2.49 -4.87
CA GLY A 46 -0.95 -3.14 -4.81
C GLY A 46 -1.03 -4.62 -5.17
N LEU A 47 -2.03 -5.35 -4.64
CA LEU A 47 -2.24 -6.76 -4.96
C LEU A 47 -2.56 -6.97 -6.45
N GLU A 48 -3.45 -6.14 -7.02
CA GLU A 48 -3.76 -6.16 -8.46
C GLU A 48 -2.49 -5.99 -9.32
N LEU A 49 -1.58 -5.10 -8.92
CA LEU A 49 -0.31 -4.89 -9.59
C LEU A 49 0.63 -6.09 -9.42
N TYR A 50 0.73 -6.65 -8.21
CA TYR A 50 1.54 -7.82 -7.93
C TYR A 50 1.12 -9.02 -8.81
N GLU A 51 -0.18 -9.30 -8.91
CA GLU A 51 -0.73 -10.35 -9.76
C GLU A 51 -0.43 -10.09 -11.24
N ALA A 52 -0.57 -8.83 -11.70
CA ALA A 52 -0.25 -8.45 -13.07
C ALA A 52 1.25 -8.61 -13.41
N TYR A 53 2.14 -8.40 -12.42
CA TYR A 53 3.58 -8.63 -12.60
C TYR A 53 3.97 -10.11 -12.55
N GLN A 54 3.29 -10.92 -11.73
CA GLN A 54 3.52 -12.37 -11.64
C GLN A 54 2.94 -13.15 -12.84
N SER A 55 1.93 -12.60 -13.50
CA SER A 55 1.29 -13.22 -14.67
C SER A 55 2.03 -12.97 -16.00
N ARG A 56 3.23 -12.39 -15.95
CA ARG A 56 4.13 -12.15 -17.10
C ARG A 56 5.36 -13.03 -16.98
#